data_AF-A0A7W2B5S6-F1
#
_entry.id   AF-A0A7W2B5S6-F1
#
_cell.length_a   1.000
_cell.length_b   1.000
_cell.length_c   1.000
_cell.angle_alpha   90.00
_cell.angle_beta   90.00
_cell.angle_gamma   90.00
#
_symmetry.space_group_name_H-M   'P 1'
#
loop_
_entity.id
_entity.type
_entity.pdbx_description
1 polymer ?
#
loop_
_entity_poly.entity_id
_entity_poly.type
_entity_poly.pdbx_seq_one_letter_code
_entity_poly.pdbx_strand_id
1 'polypeptide(L)'
;MSDDFSWELFSIGSPDSIKDPAFSEPWEADTFAMLVSLEKRGLITWSEWADELAAEIKFDASHLDTGVDYYVYVLSALEKLLIKKNIISIQGLEQYQAGWTRVAERTPHGQPMELIEDDLNPSDQLAAK
;
A
#
# COMPACT_ATOMS: atom_id res chain seq x y z
N MET A 1 -15.37 -12.53 48.38
CA MET A 1 -15.89 -12.30 47.01
C MET A 1 -15.09 -11.15 46.48
N SER A 2 -13.99 -11.44 45.80
CA SER A 2 -13.21 -10.40 45.12
C SER A 2 -13.81 -10.30 43.72
N ASP A 3 -14.45 -9.18 43.42
CA ASP A 3 -14.77 -8.84 42.05
C ASP A 3 -13.45 -8.64 41.31
N ASP A 4 -13.20 -9.46 40.30
CA ASP A 4 -12.05 -9.31 39.40
C ASP A 4 -12.26 -8.02 38.61
N PHE A 5 -11.43 -7.02 38.89
CA PHE A 5 -11.44 -5.77 38.15
C PHE A 5 -10.96 -6.04 36.71
N SER A 6 -11.86 -5.89 35.74
CA SER A 6 -11.54 -6.02 34.32
C SER A 6 -11.14 -4.68 33.73
N TRP A 7 -9.87 -4.59 33.32
CA TRP A 7 -9.33 -3.46 32.57
C TRP A 7 -10.05 -3.23 31.24
N GLU A 8 -10.60 -4.27 30.61
CA GLU A 8 -11.37 -4.15 29.37
C GLU A 8 -12.72 -3.47 29.59
N LEU A 9 -13.44 -3.86 30.66
CA LEU A 9 -14.73 -3.24 31.01
C LEU A 9 -14.58 -1.78 31.45
N PHE A 10 -13.51 -1.44 32.15
CA PHE A 10 -13.22 -0.06 32.55
C PHE A 10 -12.92 0.84 31.34
N SER A 11 -12.34 0.28 30.28
CA SER A 11 -11.91 1.04 29.11
C SER A 11 -13.01 1.19 28.04
N ILE A 12 -14.09 0.40 28.10
CA ILE A 12 -15.25 0.54 27.21
C ILE A 12 -15.87 1.93 27.35
N GLY A 13 -15.89 2.69 26.25
CA GLY A 13 -16.44 4.05 26.22
C GLY A 13 -15.49 5.14 26.74
N SER A 14 -14.26 4.79 27.16
CA SER A 14 -13.22 5.79 27.47
C SER A 14 -12.83 6.56 26.19
N PRO A 15 -12.53 7.87 26.28
CA PRO A 15 -11.90 8.61 25.18
C PRO A 15 -10.57 7.98 24.73
N ASP A 16 -9.88 7.31 25.66
CA ASP A 16 -8.63 6.57 25.47
C ASP A 16 -8.85 5.08 25.20
N SER A 17 -10.08 4.66 24.90
CA SER A 17 -10.31 3.29 24.42
C SER A 17 -9.43 3.05 23.20
N ILE A 18 -8.73 1.90 23.19
CA ILE A 18 -7.95 1.47 22.03
C ILE A 18 -8.95 1.29 20.91
N LYS A 19 -9.06 2.32 20.06
CA LYS A 19 -9.81 2.23 18.81
C LYS A 19 -9.01 1.33 17.90
N ASP A 20 -9.71 0.49 17.17
CA ASP A 20 -9.07 -0.26 16.09
C ASP A 20 -8.33 0.73 15.18
N PRO A 21 -7.09 0.41 14.78
CA PRO A 21 -6.36 1.23 13.83
C PRO A 21 -7.21 1.50 12.59
N ALA A 22 -7.24 2.74 12.11
CA ALA A 22 -7.98 3.10 10.91
C ALA A 22 -7.42 2.41 9.63
N PHE A 23 -6.17 1.95 9.72
CA PHE A 23 -5.43 1.21 8.69
C PHE A 23 -4.79 -0.01 9.35
N SER A 24 -4.87 -1.16 8.68
CA SER A 24 -4.34 -2.44 9.18
C SER A 24 -2.82 -2.48 9.10
N GLU A 25 -2.25 -1.85 8.06
CA GLU A 25 -0.82 -1.80 7.80
C GLU A 25 -0.37 -0.37 7.47
N PRO A 26 0.87 0.03 7.81
CA PRO A 26 1.35 1.40 7.56
C PRO A 26 1.25 1.84 6.09
N TRP A 27 1.48 0.92 5.14
CA TRP A 27 1.47 1.23 3.71
C TRP A 27 0.07 1.63 3.20
N GLU A 28 -1.00 1.21 3.86
CA GLU A 28 -2.37 1.58 3.49
C GLU A 28 -2.58 3.09 3.70
N ALA A 29 -2.08 3.62 4.82
CA ALA A 29 -2.12 5.04 5.13
C ALA A 29 -1.30 5.85 4.12
N ASP A 30 -0.11 5.37 3.76
CA ASP A 30 0.75 6.01 2.76
C ASP A 30 0.08 6.03 1.37
N THR A 31 -0.56 4.93 0.98
CA THR A 31 -1.29 4.82 -0.29
C THR A 31 -2.46 5.82 -0.35
N PHE A 32 -3.24 5.91 0.72
CA PHE A 32 -4.33 6.88 0.82
C PHE A 32 -3.81 8.33 0.83
N ALA A 33 -2.71 8.60 1.52
CA ALA A 33 -2.08 9.92 1.54
C ALA A 33 -1.58 10.33 0.14
N MET A 34 -1.01 9.40 -0.63
CA MET A 34 -0.63 9.62 -2.03
C MET A 34 -1.85 9.94 -2.90
N LEU A 35 -2.91 9.14 -2.81
CA LEU A 35 -4.17 9.36 -3.53
C LEU A 35 -4.71 10.79 -3.29
N VAL A 36 -4.88 11.18 -2.02
CA VAL A 36 -5.36 12.52 -1.63
C VAL A 36 -4.42 13.62 -2.14
N SER A 37 -3.11 13.40 -2.10
CA SER A 37 -2.13 14.38 -2.55
C SER A 37 -2.16 14.57 -4.07
N LEU A 38 -2.39 13.52 -4.84
CA LEU A 38 -2.54 13.55 -6.30
C LEU A 38 -3.82 14.30 -6.71
N GLU A 39 -4.93 14.04 -6.02
CA GLU A 39 -6.20 14.73 -6.26
C GLU A 39 -6.10 16.22 -5.93
N LYS A 40 -5.52 16.58 -4.78
CA LYS A 40 -5.30 18.00 -4.40
C LYS A 40 -4.41 18.76 -5.39
N ARG A 41 -3.54 18.06 -6.11
CA ARG A 41 -2.69 18.63 -7.18
C ARG A 41 -3.39 18.68 -8.54
N GLY A 42 -4.63 18.18 -8.65
CA GLY A 42 -5.39 18.12 -9.89
C GLY A 42 -4.85 17.10 -10.89
N LEU A 43 -4.01 16.15 -10.45
CA LEU A 43 -3.46 15.11 -11.31
C LEU A 43 -4.45 13.97 -11.57
N ILE A 44 -5.42 13.81 -10.68
CA ILE A 44 -6.57 12.91 -10.81
C ILE A 44 -7.80 13.61 -10.22
N THR A 45 -8.99 13.14 -10.57
CA THR A 45 -10.25 13.58 -9.96
C THR A 45 -10.88 12.44 -9.15
N TRP A 46 -11.72 12.78 -8.16
CA TRP A 46 -12.48 11.79 -7.40
C TRP A 46 -13.40 10.92 -8.27
N SER A 47 -13.91 11.45 -9.39
CA SER A 47 -14.73 10.68 -10.33
C SER A 47 -13.91 9.63 -11.06
N GLU A 48 -12.76 10.00 -11.63
CA GLU A 48 -11.86 9.06 -12.30
C GLU A 48 -11.38 7.97 -11.34
N TRP A 49 -11.06 8.36 -10.11
CA TRP A 49 -10.71 7.43 -9.04
C TRP A 49 -11.83 6.44 -8.73
N ALA A 50 -13.05 6.92 -8.50
CA ALA A 50 -14.18 6.08 -8.15
C ALA A 50 -14.49 5.06 -9.28
N ASP A 51 -14.40 5.49 -10.53
CA ASP A 51 -14.60 4.62 -11.69
C ASP A 51 -13.54 3.52 -11.77
N GLU A 52 -12.27 3.85 -11.54
CA GLU A 52 -11.16 2.88 -11.58
C GLU A 52 -11.25 1.87 -10.43
N LEU A 53 -11.47 2.34 -9.20
CA LEU A 53 -11.61 1.47 -8.02
C LEU A 53 -12.79 0.51 -8.17
N ALA A 54 -13.93 1.00 -8.68
CA ALA A 54 -15.09 0.17 -8.92
C ALA A 54 -14.82 -0.90 -9.98
N ALA A 55 -13.97 -0.63 -10.97
CA ALA A 55 -13.55 -1.63 -11.96
C ALA A 55 -12.69 -2.73 -11.32
N GLU A 56 -11.75 -2.37 -10.44
CA GLU A 56 -10.89 -3.32 -9.74
C GLU A 56 -11.67 -4.24 -8.80
N ILE A 57 -12.53 -3.68 -7.95
CA ILE A 57 -13.34 -4.48 -7.03
C ILE A 57 -14.25 -5.46 -7.81
N LYS A 58 -14.82 -5.02 -8.94
CA LYS A 58 -15.66 -5.90 -9.78
C LYS A 58 -14.87 -7.02 -10.45
N PHE A 59 -13.61 -6.79 -10.80
CA PHE A 59 -12.77 -7.79 -11.44
C PHE A 59 -12.51 -8.97 -10.49
N ASP A 60 -12.36 -8.71 -9.19
CA ASP A 60 -11.99 -9.73 -8.20
C ASP A 60 -13.12 -10.18 -7.26
N ALA A 61 -14.35 -9.66 -7.44
CA ALA A 61 -15.55 -10.03 -6.66
C ALA A 61 -15.97 -11.51 -6.75
N SER A 62 -15.18 -12.36 -7.41
CA SER A 62 -15.32 -13.83 -7.38
C SER A 62 -14.70 -14.47 -6.12
N HIS A 63 -13.87 -13.73 -5.39
CA HIS A 63 -13.32 -14.13 -4.09
C HIS A 63 -14.19 -13.60 -2.95
N LEU A 64 -14.31 -14.34 -1.83
CA LEU A 64 -15.00 -13.83 -0.64
C LEU A 64 -14.23 -12.61 -0.14
N ASP A 65 -14.75 -11.41 -0.45
CA ASP A 65 -14.19 -10.16 0.03
C ASP A 65 -14.36 -10.08 1.55
N THR A 66 -13.28 -10.38 2.27
CA THR A 66 -13.22 -10.27 3.73
C THR A 66 -12.84 -8.86 4.18
N GLY A 67 -12.71 -7.90 3.25
CA GLY A 67 -12.23 -6.55 3.51
C GLY A 67 -10.71 -6.46 3.71
N VAL A 68 -10.03 -7.60 3.87
CA VAL A 68 -8.56 -7.68 4.02
C VAL A 68 -7.84 -7.18 2.77
N ASP A 69 -8.43 -7.39 1.58
CA ASP A 69 -7.83 -7.01 0.31
C ASP A 69 -8.24 -5.61 -0.17
N TYR A 70 -9.03 -4.86 0.64
CA TYR A 70 -9.58 -3.57 0.21
C TYR A 70 -8.48 -2.60 -0.24
N TYR A 71 -7.42 -2.43 0.56
CA TYR A 71 -6.34 -1.53 0.20
C TYR A 71 -5.45 -2.06 -0.94
N VAL A 72 -5.47 -3.37 -1.20
CA VAL A 72 -4.81 -3.95 -2.38
C VAL A 72 -5.53 -3.49 -3.64
N TYR A 73 -6.87 -3.50 -3.64
CA TYR A 73 -7.66 -2.92 -4.75
C TYR A 73 -7.42 -1.41 -4.88
N VAL A 74 -7.30 -0.70 -3.76
CA VAL A 74 -6.98 0.74 -3.76
C VAL A 74 -5.65 1.00 -4.44
N LEU A 75 -4.59 0.26 -4.06
CA LEU A 75 -3.27 0.41 -4.66
C LEU A 75 -3.29 0.07 -6.16
N SER A 76 -3.91 -1.05 -6.55
CA SER A 76 -3.99 -1.46 -7.95
C SER A 76 -4.73 -0.44 -8.82
N ALA A 77 -5.87 0.07 -8.33
CA ALA A 77 -6.61 1.11 -9.02
C ALA A 77 -5.79 2.39 -9.18
N LEU A 78 -5.02 2.77 -8.16
CA LEU A 78 -4.19 3.97 -8.21
C LEU A 78 -3.08 3.83 -9.25
N GLU A 79 -2.36 2.71 -9.26
CA GLU A 79 -1.31 2.42 -10.25
C GLU A 79 -1.88 2.47 -11.68
N LYS A 80 -3.00 1.78 -11.92
CA LYS A 80 -3.67 1.76 -13.23
C LYS A 80 -4.13 3.14 -13.68
N LEU A 81 -4.71 3.93 -12.77
CA LEU A 81 -5.12 5.30 -13.07
C LEU A 81 -3.92 6.18 -13.45
N LEU A 82 -2.82 6.10 -12.70
CA LEU A 82 -1.60 6.87 -12.98
C LEU A 82 -0.95 6.47 -14.31
N ILE A 83 -0.96 5.18 -14.65
CA ILE A 83 -0.52 4.66 -15.95
C ILE A 83 -1.43 5.18 -17.07
N LYS A 84 -2.76 5.08 -16.92
CA LYS A 84 -3.74 5.59 -17.92
C LYS A 84 -3.55 7.07 -18.22
N LYS A 85 -3.12 7.85 -17.22
CA LYS A 85 -2.84 9.28 -17.36
C LYS A 85 -1.41 9.60 -17.81
N ASN A 86 -0.58 8.58 -18.10
CA ASN A 86 0.84 8.70 -18.46
C ASN A 86 1.67 9.49 -17.43
N ILE A 87 1.30 9.43 -16.15
CA ILE A 87 2.07 10.06 -15.06
C ILE A 87 3.24 9.18 -14.66
N ILE A 88 3.01 7.87 -14.65
CA ILE A 88 4.04 6.83 -14.48
C ILE A 88 3.99 5.88 -15.67
N SER A 89 5.03 5.08 -15.86
CA SER A 89 5.06 3.99 -16.83
C SER A 89 4.98 2.64 -16.14
N ILE A 90 4.45 1.64 -16.85
CA ILE A 90 4.44 0.25 -16.39
C ILE A 90 5.89 -0.22 -16.17
N GLN A 91 6.80 0.08 -17.12
CA GLN A 91 8.20 -0.31 -17.00
C GLN A 91 8.86 0.33 -15.76
N GLY A 92 8.53 1.59 -15.46
CA GLY A 92 9.02 2.25 -14.27
C GLY A 92 8.54 1.55 -13.00
N LEU A 93 7.25 1.23 -12.91
CA LEU A 93 6.71 0.51 -11.75
C LEU A 93 7.41 -0.84 -11.54
N GLU A 94 7.55 -1.64 -12.61
CA GLU A 94 8.26 -2.93 -12.59
C GLU A 94 9.73 -2.76 -12.18
N GLN A 95 10.40 -1.71 -12.67
CA GLN A 95 11.78 -1.40 -12.35
C GLN A 95 11.97 -1.09 -10.85
N TYR A 96 11.07 -0.30 -10.26
CA TYR A 96 11.11 0.01 -8.83
C TYR A 96 10.75 -1.18 -7.96
N GLN A 97 9.75 -2.00 -8.34
CA GLN A 97 9.43 -3.24 -7.62
C GLN A 97 10.64 -4.18 -7.61
N ALA A 98 11.25 -4.42 -8.76
CA ALA A 98 12.46 -5.25 -8.86
C ALA A 98 13.65 -4.67 -8.08
N GLY A 99 13.83 -3.34 -8.11
CA GLY A 99 14.87 -2.67 -7.35
C GLY A 99 14.70 -2.84 -5.85
N TRP A 100 13.49 -2.66 -5.32
CA TRP A 100 13.21 -2.89 -3.91
C TRP A 100 13.37 -4.37 -3.51
N THR A 101 13.05 -5.32 -4.39
CA THR A 101 13.37 -6.74 -4.16
C THR A 101 14.87 -6.94 -4.00
N ARG A 102 15.70 -6.38 -4.89
CA ARG A 102 17.17 -6.46 -4.77
C ARG A 102 17.69 -5.83 -3.48
N VAL A 103 17.15 -4.67 -3.08
CA VAL A 103 17.49 -4.02 -1.79
C VAL A 103 17.17 -4.95 -0.63
N ALA A 104 16.00 -5.57 -0.62
CA ALA A 104 15.60 -6.50 0.43
C ALA A 104 16.52 -7.72 0.51
N GLU A 105 16.93 -8.26 -0.65
CA GLU A 105 17.82 -9.41 -0.74
C GLU A 105 19.25 -9.10 -0.29
N ARG A 106 19.79 -7.91 -0.63
CA ARG A 106 21.18 -7.55 -0.30
C ARG A 106 21.36 -6.91 1.06
N THR A 107 20.29 -6.44 1.71
CA THR A 107 20.37 -5.72 2.99
C THR A 107 20.33 -6.70 4.17
N PRO A 108 21.40 -6.81 4.98
CA PRO A 108 21.38 -7.65 6.17
C PRO A 108 20.29 -7.21 7.15
N HIS A 109 19.67 -8.18 7.85
CA HIS A 109 18.65 -7.88 8.84
C HIS A 109 19.14 -6.86 9.89
N GLY A 110 18.29 -5.87 10.18
CA GLY A 110 18.58 -4.80 11.13
C GLY A 110 19.38 -3.63 10.55
N GLN A 111 19.74 -3.65 9.27
CA GLN A 111 20.28 -2.50 8.56
C GLN A 111 19.17 -1.74 7.81
N PRO A 112 19.29 -0.42 7.63
CA PRO A 112 18.33 0.35 6.84
C PRO A 112 18.36 -0.09 5.38
N MET A 113 17.19 -0.13 4.75
CA MET A 113 17.04 -0.40 3.32
C MET A 113 17.21 0.91 2.55
N GLU A 114 18.20 0.96 1.66
CA GLU A 114 18.47 2.12 0.80
C GLU A 114 18.47 1.68 -0.66
N LEU A 115 17.57 2.25 -1.46
CA LEU A 115 17.50 2.04 -2.91
C LEU A 115 18.50 2.98 -3.60
N ILE A 116 19.43 2.42 -4.36
CA ILE A 116 20.39 3.16 -5.18
C ILE A 116 20.11 2.97 -6.69
N GLU A 117 20.69 3.81 -7.54
CA GLU A 117 20.48 3.75 -8.99
C GLU A 117 20.82 2.36 -9.59
N ASP A 118 21.84 1.69 -9.05
CA ASP A 118 22.23 0.34 -9.49
C ASP A 118 21.14 -0.70 -9.22
N ASP A 119 20.35 -0.55 -8.14
CA ASP A 119 19.23 -1.45 -7.87
C ASP A 119 18.12 -1.30 -8.92
N LEU A 120 18.01 -0.14 -9.57
CA LEU A 120 17.04 0.11 -10.63
C LEU A 120 17.53 -0.42 -11.99
N ASN A 121 18.82 -0.65 -12.16
CA ASN A 121 19.36 -1.10 -13.44
C ASN A 121 19.15 -2.62 -13.61
N PRO A 122 18.59 -3.10 -14.74
CA PRO A 122 18.46 -4.53 -15.01
C PRO A 122 19.80 -5.22 -15.35
N SER A 123 20.94 -4.61 -15.04
CA SER A 123 22.27 -5.07 -15.43
C SER A 123 23.05 -5.59 -14.23
N ASP A 124 22.72 -6.81 -13.79
CA ASP A 124 23.69 -7.80 -13.33
C ASP A 124 23.01 -9.13 -12.97
N GLN A 125 22.60 -9.86 -14.01
CA GLN A 125 22.49 -11.31 -13.96
C GLN A 125 23.21 -11.87 -15.19
N LEU A 126 24.55 -11.98 -15.12
CA LEU A 126 25.40 -12.99 -15.81
C LEU A 126 26.92 -12.71 -15.65
N ALA A 127 27.38 -12.47 -14.41
CA ALA A 127 28.82 -12.49 -14.10
C ALA A 127 29.14 -13.28 -12.83
N ALA A 128 28.47 -14.41 -12.61
CA ALA A 128 28.90 -15.42 -11.65
C ALA A 128 28.22 -16.78 -11.90
N LYS A 129 28.69 -17.54 -12.90
CA LYS A 129 28.83 -18.99 -12.77
C LYS A 129 29.81 -19.57 -13.78
#